data_AF-A0A349JWP6-F1
#
_entry.id   AF-A0A349JWP6-F1
#
_cell.length_a   1.000
_cell.length_b   1.000
_cell.length_c   1.000
_cell.angle_alpha   90.00
_cell.angle_beta   90.00
_cell.angle_gamma   90.00
#
_symmetry.space_group_name_H-M   'P 1'
#
loop_
_entity.id
_entity.type
_entity.pdbx_description
1 polymer ?
#
loop_
_entity_poly.entity_id
_entity_poly.type
_entity_poly.pdbx_seq_one_letter_code
_entity_poly.pdbx_strand_id
1 'polypeptide(L)'
;GAPRVTDENSPFTILDRESPVLASPNRIGEADFEGWVQERGLYFLAEWDERYTPLLEFNDPDEEPVRGSLLVAPVGQGIYAYAALAFFRQLPAGVPGAHRLFANLVSLTAEDWNAYRASR
;
A
#
# COMPACT_ATOMS: atom_id res chain seq x y z
N GLY A 1 10.99 7.97 -15.36
CA GLY A 1 10.73 6.52 -15.24
C GLY A 1 9.86 6.28 -14.02
N ALA A 2 9.22 5.12 -13.90
CA ALA A 2 8.43 4.82 -12.70
C ALA A 2 9.37 4.72 -11.47
N PRO A 3 9.09 5.42 -10.36
CA PRO A 3 9.92 5.33 -9.15
C PRO A 3 10.00 3.91 -8.61
N ARG A 4 11.10 3.61 -7.94
CA ARG A 4 11.38 2.31 -7.31
C ARG A 4 11.96 2.60 -5.93
N VAL A 5 11.65 1.76 -4.95
CA VAL A 5 12.18 1.87 -3.59
C VAL A 5 12.89 0.56 -3.32
N THR A 6 14.20 0.59 -3.56
CA THR A 6 15.02 -0.62 -3.71
C THR A 6 15.78 -1.01 -2.46
N ASP A 7 15.78 -0.16 -1.44
CA ASP A 7 16.24 -0.55 -0.10
C ASP A 7 15.04 -1.08 0.71
N GLU A 8 15.21 -2.28 1.27
CA GLU A 8 14.21 -2.93 2.13
C GLU A 8 13.98 -2.19 3.45
N ASN A 9 14.93 -1.37 3.89
CA ASN A 9 14.89 -0.60 5.13
C ASN A 9 14.42 0.84 4.93
N SER A 10 14.08 1.24 3.70
CA SER A 10 13.63 2.60 3.39
C SER A 10 12.49 3.03 4.31
N PRO A 11 12.61 4.20 4.96
CA PRO A 11 11.56 4.79 5.76
C PRO A 11 10.26 4.91 4.98
N PHE A 12 9.16 4.82 5.70
CA PHE A 12 7.83 4.97 5.13
C PHE A 12 6.87 5.64 6.10
N THR A 13 5.83 6.24 5.54
CA THR A 13 4.75 6.88 6.27
C THR A 13 3.44 6.19 5.90
N ILE A 14 2.69 5.78 6.91
CA ILE A 14 1.28 5.43 6.72
C ILE A 14 0.49 6.73 6.63
N LEU A 15 -0.02 7.02 5.42
CA LEU A 15 -0.78 8.24 5.16
C LEU A 15 -2.18 8.18 5.77
N ASP A 16 -2.72 6.96 5.92
CA ASP A 16 -4.12 6.77 6.28
C ASP A 16 -4.42 5.49 7.06
N ARG A 17 -4.18 5.53 8.37
CA ARG A 17 -4.33 4.37 9.28
C ARG A 17 -5.77 3.85 9.41
N GLU A 18 -6.77 4.67 9.09
CA GLU A 18 -8.18 4.29 9.22
C GLU A 18 -8.80 3.82 7.90
N SER A 19 -8.02 3.80 6.81
CA SER A 19 -8.46 3.22 5.55
C SER A 19 -8.77 1.72 5.71
N PRO A 20 -9.84 1.19 5.07
CA PRO A 20 -10.20 -0.21 5.17
C PRO A 20 -9.05 -1.16 4.82
N VAL A 21 -8.20 -0.79 3.86
CA VAL A 21 -7.00 -1.55 3.48
C VAL A 21 -5.99 -1.68 4.63
N LEU A 22 -5.86 -0.68 5.49
CA LEU A 22 -4.92 -0.69 6.61
C LEU A 22 -5.58 -1.02 7.96
N ALA A 23 -6.91 -1.03 8.03
CA ALA A 23 -7.65 -1.25 9.27
C ALA A 23 -8.35 -2.62 9.35
N SER A 24 -8.62 -3.32 8.23
CA SER A 24 -9.46 -4.53 8.23
C SER A 24 -9.09 -5.56 7.14
N PRO A 25 -9.19 -6.87 7.43
CA PRO A 25 -9.48 -7.49 8.74
C PRO A 25 -8.30 -7.38 9.73
N ASN A 26 -7.11 -7.03 9.25
CA ASN A 26 -5.94 -6.78 10.07
C ASN A 26 -5.71 -5.28 10.22
N ARG A 27 -5.47 -4.80 11.45
CA ARG A 27 -4.86 -3.49 11.63
C ARG A 27 -3.38 -3.57 11.28
N ILE A 28 -2.99 -2.87 10.22
CA ILE A 28 -1.64 -2.78 9.68
C ILE A 28 -0.92 -1.59 10.31
N GLY A 29 0.26 -1.85 10.83
CA GLY A 29 1.11 -0.84 11.44
C GLY A 29 2.57 -0.99 11.02
N GLU A 30 3.45 -0.27 11.69
CA GLU A 30 4.87 -0.21 11.34
C GLU A 30 5.54 -1.59 11.42
N ALA A 31 5.14 -2.42 12.40
CA ALA A 31 5.64 -3.78 12.58
C ALA A 31 5.32 -4.73 11.39
N ASP A 32 4.28 -4.44 10.60
CA ASP A 32 3.95 -5.24 9.40
C ASP A 32 4.93 -5.03 8.24
N PHE A 33 5.81 -4.04 8.38
CA PHE A 33 6.87 -3.71 7.44
C PHE A 33 8.26 -4.18 7.92
N GLU A 34 8.35 -4.85 9.07
CA GLU A 34 9.59 -5.45 9.56
C GLU A 34 9.92 -6.77 8.83
N GLY A 35 11.21 -7.04 8.64
CA GLY A 35 11.68 -8.28 8.02
C GLY A 35 11.40 -8.42 6.52
N TRP A 36 11.03 -7.31 5.85
CA TRP A 36 10.93 -7.29 4.39
C TRP A 36 12.31 -7.52 3.77
N VAL A 37 12.33 -8.24 2.64
CA VAL A 37 13.56 -8.63 1.96
C VAL A 37 13.72 -7.94 0.61
N GLN A 38 14.97 -7.58 0.34
CA GLN A 38 15.52 -6.92 -0.82
C GLN A 38 15.00 -5.52 -1.14
N GLU A 39 13.68 -5.31 -1.28
CA GLU A 39 13.12 -4.02 -1.69
C GLU A 39 11.69 -3.81 -1.16
N ARG A 40 11.29 -2.55 -1.00
CA ARG A 40 9.90 -2.19 -0.63
C ARG A 40 8.96 -2.35 -1.81
N GLY A 41 9.38 -1.97 -3.01
CA GLY A 41 8.53 -2.12 -4.18
C GLY A 41 9.08 -1.47 -5.42
N LEU A 42 8.46 -1.81 -6.54
CA LEU A 42 8.91 -1.43 -7.87
C LEU A 42 7.77 -0.87 -8.69
N TYR A 43 8.13 0.06 -9.58
CA TYR A 43 7.22 0.64 -10.56
C TYR A 43 6.08 1.42 -9.93
N PHE A 44 6.37 2.23 -8.91
CA PHE A 44 5.36 3.08 -8.29
C PHE A 44 4.71 3.94 -9.37
N LEU A 45 3.39 4.12 -9.31
CA LEU A 45 2.76 5.09 -10.20
C LEU A 45 3.35 6.46 -9.89
N ALA A 46 3.77 7.19 -10.92
CA ALA A 46 4.27 8.56 -10.77
C ALA A 46 3.13 9.59 -10.86
N GLU A 47 2.07 9.24 -11.61
CA GLU A 47 0.90 10.06 -11.85
C GLU A 47 -0.34 9.17 -11.80
N TRP A 48 -1.44 9.73 -11.31
CA TRP A 48 -2.74 9.08 -11.25
C TRP A 48 -3.85 10.14 -11.17
N ASP A 49 -5.07 9.72 -11.47
CA ASP A 49 -6.26 10.55 -11.35
C ASP A 49 -6.60 10.85 -9.88
N GLU A 50 -7.12 12.04 -9.58
CA GLU A 50 -7.44 12.50 -8.21
C GLU A 50 -8.36 11.56 -7.41
N ARG A 51 -9.11 10.67 -8.08
CA ARG A 51 -9.95 9.67 -7.44
C ARG A 51 -9.16 8.59 -6.68
N TYR A 52 -7.88 8.43 -6.96
CA TYR A 52 -7.02 7.46 -6.31
C TYR A 52 -6.44 8.03 -5.01
N THR A 53 -6.71 7.32 -3.91
CA THR A 53 -6.15 7.63 -2.60
C THR A 53 -4.84 6.87 -2.40
N PRO A 54 -3.68 7.56 -2.27
CA PRO A 54 -2.44 6.91 -1.86
C PRO A 54 -2.49 6.57 -0.36
N LEU A 55 -2.02 5.38 0.01
CA LEU A 55 -2.08 4.90 1.40
C LEU A 55 -0.71 4.86 2.10
N LEU A 56 0.36 4.78 1.32
CA LEU A 56 1.73 4.70 1.79
C LEU A 56 2.60 5.70 1.02
N GLU A 57 3.57 6.26 1.73
CA GLU A 57 4.67 7.04 1.19
C GLU A 57 5.98 6.37 1.59
N PHE A 58 6.93 6.28 0.67
CA PHE A 58 8.26 5.72 0.93
C PHE A 58 9.33 6.72 0.56
N ASN A 59 10.50 6.57 1.17
CA ASN A 59 11.65 7.44 0.93
C ASN A 59 12.92 6.59 0.90
N ASP A 60 13.50 6.35 -0.27
CA ASP A 60 14.88 5.85 -0.33
C ASP A 60 15.82 6.95 0.20
N PRO A 61 16.95 6.60 0.85
CA PRO A 61 17.90 7.59 1.36
C PRO A 61 18.32 8.58 0.26
N ASP A 62 18.33 9.88 0.62
CA ASP A 62 18.68 11.00 -0.27
C ASP A 62 17.75 11.21 -1.49
N GLU A 63 16.62 10.49 -1.57
CA GLU A 63 15.58 10.71 -2.58
C GLU A 63 14.39 11.50 -2.02
N GLU A 64 13.55 12.05 -2.90
CA GLU A 64 12.30 12.69 -2.51
C GLU A 64 11.25 11.63 -2.11
N PRO A 65 10.35 11.91 -1.15
CA PRO A 65 9.28 10.98 -0.80
C PRO A 65 8.38 10.69 -2.00
N VAL A 66 8.14 9.40 -2.24
CA VAL A 66 7.29 8.91 -3.33
C VAL A 66 6.03 8.28 -2.79
N ARG A 67 4.90 8.71 -3.36
CA ARG A 67 3.59 8.10 -3.18
C ARG A 67 3.28 7.36 -4.48
N GLY A 68 2.70 6.17 -4.39
CA GLY A 68 2.42 5.39 -5.59
C GLY A 68 2.64 3.88 -5.45
N SER A 69 3.11 3.43 -4.28
CA SER A 69 3.24 2.02 -3.93
C SER A 69 1.90 1.32 -3.70
N LEU A 70 0.92 2.06 -3.16
CA LEU A 70 -0.39 1.55 -2.82
C LEU A 70 -1.45 2.64 -3.01
N LEU A 71 -2.31 2.47 -4.01
CA LEU A 71 -3.41 3.39 -4.29
C LEU A 71 -4.73 2.65 -4.43
N VAL A 72 -5.82 3.29 -4.01
CA VAL A 72 -7.16 2.71 -4.07
C VAL A 72 -8.17 3.70 -4.62
N ALA A 73 -9.03 3.26 -5.52
CA ALA A 73 -10.11 4.08 -6.07
C ALA A 73 -11.39 3.25 -6.28
N PRO A 74 -12.58 3.82 -6.05
CA PRO A 74 -13.82 3.23 -6.58
C PRO A 74 -13.87 3.39 -8.10
N VAL A 75 -14.24 2.33 -8.81
CA VAL A 75 -14.35 2.32 -10.28
C VAL A 75 -15.67 1.66 -10.68
N GLY A 76 -16.61 2.48 -11.14
CA GLY A 76 -17.98 2.02 -11.40
C GLY A 76 -18.62 1.50 -10.12
N GLN A 77 -19.07 0.24 -10.14
CA GLN A 77 -19.61 -0.46 -8.97
C GLN A 77 -18.55 -1.23 -8.17
N GLY A 78 -17.30 -1.23 -8.64
CA GLY A 78 -16.21 -1.98 -8.05
C GLY A 78 -15.19 -1.10 -7.34
N ILE A 79 -14.14 -1.75 -6.85
CA ILE A 79 -12.97 -1.12 -6.26
C ILE A 79 -11.72 -1.58 -6.99
N TYR A 80 -10.78 -0.67 -7.17
CA TYR A 80 -9.49 -0.95 -7.75
C TYR A 80 -8.40 -0.60 -6.75
N ALA A 81 -7.49 -1.54 -6.51
CA ALA A 81 -6.29 -1.33 -5.72
C ALA A 81 -5.07 -1.57 -6.62
N TYR A 82 -4.25 -0.53 -6.76
CA TYR A 82 -2.91 -0.64 -7.33
C TYR A 82 -1.92 -0.93 -6.21
N ALA A 83 -1.14 -2.01 -6.33
CA ALA A 83 -0.11 -2.36 -5.37
C ALA A 83 1.21 -2.66 -6.09
N ALA A 84 2.15 -1.73 -5.98
CA ALA A 84 3.53 -1.83 -6.45
C ALA A 84 4.51 -2.31 -5.37
N LEU A 85 4.00 -2.68 -4.19
CA LEU A 85 4.78 -3.32 -3.13
C LEU A 85 5.36 -4.66 -3.63
N ALA A 86 6.56 -5.00 -3.15
CA ALA A 86 7.30 -6.19 -3.58
C ALA A 86 6.73 -7.52 -3.05
N PHE A 87 5.41 -7.72 -3.08
CA PHE A 87 4.73 -8.93 -2.59
C PHE A 87 5.32 -10.22 -3.17
N PHE A 88 5.77 -10.19 -4.42
CA PHE A 88 6.42 -11.33 -5.07
C PHE A 88 7.70 -11.81 -4.37
N ARG A 89 8.33 -10.96 -3.55
CA ARG A 89 9.45 -11.34 -2.68
C ARG A 89 8.98 -11.65 -1.27
N GLN A 90 8.09 -10.81 -0.74
CA GLN A 90 7.70 -10.88 0.67
C GLN A 90 6.82 -12.08 0.98
N LEU A 91 5.92 -12.45 0.07
CA LEU A 91 5.05 -13.62 0.27
C LEU A 91 5.86 -14.93 0.25
N PRO A 92 6.74 -15.21 -0.74
CA PRO A 92 7.59 -16.41 -0.70
C PRO A 92 8.59 -16.43 0.46
N ALA A 93 9.07 -15.27 0.92
CA ALA A 93 9.95 -15.16 2.08
C ALA A 93 9.22 -15.38 3.43
N GLY A 94 7.89 -15.51 3.42
CA GLY A 94 7.11 -15.77 4.63
C GLY A 94 6.93 -14.55 5.55
N VAL A 95 7.09 -13.33 5.03
CA VAL A 95 6.97 -12.10 5.82
C VAL A 95 5.52 -11.94 6.31
N PRO A 96 5.26 -12.00 7.64
CA PRO A 96 3.88 -12.04 8.15
C PRO A 96 3.06 -10.81 7.79
N GLY A 97 3.63 -9.61 7.92
CA GLY A 97 2.92 -8.37 7.65
C GLY A 97 2.53 -8.20 6.18
N ALA A 98 3.35 -8.69 5.24
CA ALA A 98 3.01 -8.71 3.82
C ALA A 98 1.79 -9.60 3.54
N HIS A 99 1.67 -10.75 4.22
CA HIS A 99 0.49 -11.61 4.09
C HIS A 99 -0.76 -10.95 4.68
N ARG A 100 -0.64 -10.28 5.83
CA ARG A 100 -1.75 -9.55 6.46
C ARG A 100 -2.27 -8.43 5.56
N LEU A 101 -1.38 -7.61 5.00
CA LEU A 101 -1.76 -6.56 4.05
C LEU A 101 -2.37 -7.13 2.77
N PHE A 102 -1.81 -8.22 2.23
CA PHE A 102 -2.39 -8.88 1.05
C PHE A 102 -3.80 -9.43 1.33
N ALA A 103 -4.02 -10.03 2.50
CA ALA A 103 -5.35 -10.49 2.91
C ALA A 103 -6.35 -9.34 3.03
N ASN A 104 -5.94 -8.18 3.56
CA ASN A 104 -6.77 -6.98 3.58
C ASN A 104 -7.14 -6.51 2.17
N LEU A 105 -6.20 -6.49 1.24
CA LEU A 105 -6.45 -6.11 -0.15
C LEU A 105 -7.44 -7.03 -0.85
N VAL A 106 -7.32 -8.35 -0.66
CA VAL A 106 -8.26 -9.33 -1.25
C VAL A 106 -9.64 -9.26 -0.60
N SER A 107 -9.71 -8.85 0.67
CA SER A 107 -10.96 -8.73 1.42
C SER A 107 -11.68 -7.40 1.19
N LEU A 108 -11.01 -6.43 0.55
CA LEU A 108 -11.53 -5.09 0.35
C LEU A 108 -12.74 -5.08 -0.60
N THR A 109 -13.83 -4.47 -0.16
CA THR A 109 -15.01 -4.25 -1.00
C THR A 109 -15.20 -2.77 -1.35
N ALA A 110 -15.93 -2.52 -2.44
CA ALA A 110 -16.34 -1.17 -2.81
C ALA A 110 -17.27 -0.54 -1.76
N GLU A 111 -18.09 -1.36 -1.08
CA GLU A 111 -18.98 -0.92 -0.01
C GLU A 111 -18.18 -0.40 1.19
N ASP A 112 -17.22 -1.19 1.69
CA ASP A 112 -16.36 -0.79 2.82
C ASP A 112 -15.63 0.52 2.53
N TRP A 113 -15.08 0.65 1.31
CA TRP A 113 -14.35 1.85 0.90
C TRP A 113 -15.26 3.07 0.76
N ASN A 114 -16.44 2.91 0.16
CA ASN A 114 -17.38 4.02 0.01
C ASN A 114 -17.93 4.48 1.37
N ALA A 115 -18.22 3.55 2.29
CA ALA A 115 -18.64 3.88 3.65
C ALA A 115 -17.54 4.66 4.40
N TYR A 116 -16.29 4.23 4.28
CA TYR A 116 -15.14 4.94 4.82
C TYR A 116 -14.95 6.34 4.20
N ARG A 117 -15.15 6.50 2.90
CA ARG A 117 -15.05 7.82 2.26
C ARG A 117 -16.18 8.76 2.68
N ALA A 118 -17.37 8.24 2.94
CA ALA A 118 -18.53 9.01 3.35
C ALA A 118 -18.44 9.52 4.80
N SER A 119 -17.58 8.93 5.63
CA SER A 119 -17.39 9.33 7.04
C SER A 119 -16.33 10.44 7.23
N ARG A 120 -15.89 11.08 6.14
CA ARG A 120 -14.76 12.03 6.11
C ARG A 120 -15.11 13.39 5.57
#